data_AF-A0A0G0BG75-F1
#
_entry.id   AF-A0A0G0BG75-F1
#
_cell.length_a   1.000
_cell.length_b   1.000
_cell.length_c   1.000
_cell.angle_alpha   90.00
_cell.angle_beta   90.00
_cell.angle_gamma   90.00
#
_symmetry.space_group_name_H-M   'P 1'
#
loop_
_entity.id
_entity.type
_entity.pdbx_description
1 polymer ?
#
loop_
_entity_poly.entity_id
_entity_poly.type
_entity_poly.pdbx_seq_one_letter_code
_entity_poly.pdbx_strand_id
1 'polypeptide(L)'
;MKTYGIDAVPLAHEKIDEWRDSLRAGITFKIDSENVVITGGVDDVWVKPDGEFIIVDYKATSKEEEVTLDADWQIGYKRQMEIYQWLFRKNGFQVSSTGYFVYCNGDTDKEAFDGKLEFVIKIIPYVGDDSWVEKTVQDVIECLKSDNLPEPGEDCDFCKYRHAVKQFEK
;
A
#
# COMPACT_ATOMS: atom_id res chain seq x y z
N MET A 1 21.03 4.05 4.01
CA MET A 1 20.31 3.84 5.29
C MET A 1 21.07 4.28 6.53
N LYS A 2 22.41 4.20 6.60
CA LYS A 2 23.21 4.66 7.77
C LYS A 2 22.88 6.09 8.24
N THR A 3 22.65 7.03 7.32
CA THR A 3 22.22 8.41 7.64
C THR A 3 20.90 8.49 8.39
N TYR A 4 20.04 7.47 8.24
CA TYR A 4 18.71 7.38 8.85
C TYR A 4 18.66 6.37 10.02
N GLY A 5 19.80 5.80 10.42
CA GLY A 5 19.86 4.82 11.51
C GLY A 5 19.19 3.48 11.23
N ILE A 6 18.87 3.17 9.97
CA ILE A 6 18.25 1.91 9.56
C ILE A 6 19.35 0.92 9.16
N ASP A 7 19.38 -0.25 9.80
CA ASP A 7 20.33 -1.33 9.49
C ASP A 7 19.66 -2.36 8.57
N ALA A 8 19.49 -1.98 7.30
CA ALA A 8 18.96 -2.84 6.25
C ALA A 8 19.54 -2.43 4.89
N VAL A 9 19.34 -3.27 3.88
CA VAL A 9 19.69 -3.00 2.47
C VAL A 9 18.55 -3.41 1.54
N PRO A 10 18.44 -2.86 0.33
CA PRO A 10 17.49 -3.36 -0.66
C PRO A 10 17.66 -4.87 -0.89
N LEU A 11 16.54 -5.59 -0.92
CA LEU A 11 16.52 -7.04 -1.07
C LEU A 11 16.89 -7.42 -2.51
N ALA A 12 17.98 -8.16 -2.65
CA ALA A 12 18.32 -8.82 -3.91
C ALA A 12 17.66 -10.21 -3.95
N HIS A 13 16.47 -10.30 -4.54
CA HIS A 13 15.71 -11.55 -4.66
C HIS A 13 15.32 -11.82 -6.12
N GLU A 14 15.34 -13.08 -6.55
CA GLU A 14 15.05 -13.47 -7.94
C GLU A 14 13.64 -13.07 -8.41
N LYS A 15 12.70 -12.96 -7.47
CA LYS A 15 11.31 -12.55 -7.72
C LYS A 15 11.02 -11.06 -7.50
N ILE A 16 12.01 -10.23 -7.20
CA ILE A 16 11.75 -8.82 -6.85
C ILE A 16 11.04 -8.06 -7.98
N ASP A 17 11.39 -8.34 -9.24
CA ASP A 17 10.75 -7.72 -10.40
C ASP A 17 9.32 -8.25 -10.61
N GLU A 18 9.07 -9.52 -10.32
CA GLU A 18 7.72 -10.11 -10.32
C GLU A 18 6.83 -9.43 -9.28
N TRP A 19 7.34 -9.25 -8.04
CA TRP A 19 6.60 -8.61 -6.96
C TRP A 19 6.32 -7.12 -7.20
N ARG A 20 7.13 -6.46 -8.03
CA ARG A 20 6.95 -5.06 -8.44
C ARG A 20 5.95 -4.88 -9.59
N ASP A 21 5.69 -5.91 -10.40
CA ASP A 21 4.75 -5.84 -11.53
C ASP A 21 3.30 -5.94 -11.07
N SER A 22 2.78 -4.84 -10.53
CA SER A 22 1.43 -4.72 -9.97
C SER A 22 0.29 -5.00 -10.96
N LEU A 23 0.53 -4.92 -12.26
CA LEU A 23 -0.50 -5.06 -13.29
C LEU A 23 -0.59 -6.47 -13.87
N ARG A 24 0.52 -7.22 -13.87
CA ARG A 24 0.59 -8.53 -14.54
C ARG A 24 0.96 -9.68 -13.61
N ALA A 25 1.68 -9.41 -12.52
CA ALA A 25 2.15 -10.40 -11.57
C ALA A 25 1.89 -9.94 -10.13
N GLY A 26 2.91 -9.47 -9.41
CA GLY A 26 2.84 -9.08 -8.01
C GLY A 26 3.08 -10.25 -7.04
N ILE A 27 3.18 -9.93 -5.75
CA ILE A 27 3.13 -10.95 -4.70
C ILE A 27 1.68 -11.44 -4.59
N THR A 28 1.49 -12.75 -4.73
CA THR A 28 0.14 -13.35 -4.75
C THR A 28 -0.06 -14.29 -3.58
N PHE A 29 -1.29 -14.41 -3.11
CA PHE A 29 -1.72 -15.47 -2.20
C PHE A 29 -3.10 -15.99 -2.62
N LYS A 30 -3.20 -17.30 -2.82
CA LYS A 30 -4.48 -17.95 -3.12
C LYS A 30 -5.22 -18.26 -1.82
N ILE A 31 -6.49 -17.88 -1.75
CA ILE A 31 -7.35 -18.22 -0.62
C ILE A 31 -7.77 -19.68 -0.76
N ASP A 32 -7.50 -20.49 0.28
CA ASP A 32 -7.84 -21.90 0.28
C ASP A 32 -9.35 -22.09 0.18
N SER A 33 -9.78 -23.17 -0.50
CA SER A 33 -11.19 -23.49 -0.80
C SER A 33 -11.95 -22.47 -1.65
N GLU A 34 -11.29 -21.39 -2.08
CA GLU A 34 -11.88 -20.31 -2.85
C GLU A 34 -11.26 -20.18 -4.25
N ASN A 35 -12.03 -19.64 -5.19
CA ASN A 35 -11.52 -19.29 -6.52
C ASN A 35 -11.04 -17.83 -6.55
N VAL A 36 -10.27 -17.44 -5.53
CA VAL A 36 -9.83 -16.06 -5.28
C VAL A 36 -8.33 -16.04 -5.05
N VAL A 37 -7.66 -15.08 -5.68
CA VAL A 37 -6.24 -14.77 -5.48
C VAL A 37 -6.15 -13.30 -5.08
N ILE A 38 -5.47 -13.04 -3.98
CA ILE A 38 -5.11 -11.68 -3.55
C ILE A 38 -3.72 -11.36 -4.10
N THR A 39 -3.59 -10.20 -4.71
CA THR A 39 -2.37 -9.76 -5.37
C THR A 39 -1.99 -8.36 -4.89
N GLY A 40 -0.69 -8.13 -4.65
CA GLY A 40 -0.14 -6.82 -4.33
C GLY A 40 1.12 -6.54 -5.13
N GLY A 41 1.29 -5.30 -5.59
CA GLY A 41 2.52 -4.84 -6.22
C GLY A 41 3.29 -3.91 -5.30
N VAL A 42 4.42 -4.34 -4.78
CA VAL A 42 5.25 -3.53 -3.86
C VAL A 42 6.18 -2.61 -4.64
N ASP A 43 6.51 -1.45 -4.06
CA ASP A 43 7.53 -0.57 -4.65
C ASP A 43 8.94 -1.09 -4.37
N ASP A 44 9.22 -1.57 -3.16
CA ASP A 44 10.51 -2.16 -2.80
C ASP A 44 10.39 -3.07 -1.56
N VAL A 45 11.41 -3.89 -1.35
CA VAL A 45 11.57 -4.69 -0.13
C VAL A 45 13.01 -4.53 0.33
N TRP A 46 13.19 -4.26 1.62
CA TRP A 46 14.51 -4.26 2.24
C TRP A 46 14.70 -5.50 3.10
N VAL A 47 15.95 -5.83 3.41
CA VAL A 47 16.32 -6.97 4.25
C VAL A 47 17.30 -6.53 5.33
N LYS A 48 17.01 -6.95 6.56
CA LYS A 48 17.92 -6.78 7.70
C LYS A 48 19.03 -7.83 7.71
N PRO A 49 20.10 -7.63 8.49
CA PRO A 49 21.17 -8.64 8.64
C PRO A 49 20.69 -10.00 9.15
N ASP A 50 19.58 -10.05 9.89
CA ASP A 50 18.95 -11.29 10.39
C ASP A 50 18.07 -12.00 9.34
N GLY A 51 17.90 -11.41 8.16
CA GLY A 51 17.11 -11.95 7.06
C GLY A 51 15.62 -11.57 7.09
N GLU A 52 15.14 -10.84 8.10
CA GLU A 52 13.75 -10.36 8.13
C GLU A 52 13.53 -9.26 7.08
N PHE A 53 12.41 -9.38 6.35
CA PHE A 53 12.03 -8.48 5.29
C PHE A 53 11.29 -7.26 5.85
N ILE A 54 11.51 -6.12 5.22
CA ILE A 54 10.86 -4.85 5.52
C ILE A 54 10.18 -4.39 4.24
N ILE A 55 8.87 -4.20 4.29
CA ILE A 55 8.11 -3.65 3.16
C ILE A 55 8.35 -2.14 3.10
N VAL A 56 8.62 -1.64 1.89
CA VAL A 56 8.89 -0.23 1.65
C VAL A 56 8.03 0.29 0.51
N ASP A 57 7.43 1.45 0.75
CA ASP A 57 6.51 2.08 -0.19
C ASP A 57 7.01 3.50 -0.50
N TYR A 58 7.03 3.85 -1.78
CA TYR A 58 7.62 5.08 -2.29
C TYR A 58 6.49 6.04 -2.67
N LYS A 59 6.45 7.19 -2.00
CA LYS A 59 5.44 8.20 -2.26
C LYS A 59 6.11 9.49 -2.73
N ALA A 60 5.50 10.14 -3.72
CA ALA A 60 5.95 11.45 -4.21
C ALA A 60 4.82 12.47 -4.11
N THR A 61 5.16 13.70 -3.70
CA THR A 61 4.23 14.83 -3.61
C THR A 61 4.99 16.14 -3.82
N SER A 62 4.27 17.26 -3.89
CA SER A 62 4.83 18.61 -4.00
C SER A 62 3.99 19.56 -3.14
N LYS A 63 4.39 19.77 -1.88
CA LYS A 63 3.68 20.65 -0.94
C LYS A 63 4.65 21.39 -0.01
N GLU A 64 4.27 22.58 0.43
CA GLU A 64 5.06 23.40 1.36
C GLU A 64 5.10 22.80 2.77
N GLU A 65 4.03 22.14 3.19
CA GLU A 65 3.92 21.53 4.51
C GLU A 65 4.81 20.29 4.66
N GLU A 66 5.17 19.97 5.90
CA GLU A 66 5.86 18.73 6.22
C GLU A 66 5.02 17.51 5.79
N VAL A 67 5.69 16.56 5.15
CA VAL A 67 5.07 15.28 4.80
C VAL A 67 5.02 14.40 6.05
N THR A 68 3.81 14.02 6.45
CA THR A 68 3.53 13.04 7.51
C THR A 68 2.53 11.99 7.02
N LEU A 69 2.14 11.07 7.91
CA LEU A 69 1.13 10.02 7.67
C LEU A 69 -0.14 10.23 8.52
N ASP A 70 -0.40 11.47 8.93
CA ASP A 70 -1.43 11.81 9.92
C ASP A 70 -2.76 12.25 9.33
N ALA A 71 -2.82 12.54 8.02
CA ALA A 71 -4.07 12.96 7.40
C ALA A 71 -5.03 11.77 7.23
N ASP A 72 -6.33 12.00 7.42
CA ASP A 72 -7.35 10.93 7.42
C ASP A 72 -7.32 10.07 6.15
N TRP A 73 -7.08 10.67 4.99
CA TRP A 73 -7.02 9.97 3.71
C TRP A 73 -5.77 9.07 3.56
N GLN A 74 -4.74 9.28 4.38
CA GLN A 74 -3.51 8.47 4.38
C GLN A 74 -3.69 7.12 5.09
N ILE A 75 -4.87 6.86 5.68
CA ILE A 75 -5.22 5.52 6.17
C ILE A 75 -5.14 4.46 5.06
N GLY A 76 -5.39 4.84 3.80
CA GLY A 76 -5.22 3.96 2.65
C GLY A 76 -3.78 3.46 2.49
N TYR A 77 -2.79 4.31 2.76
CA TYR A 77 -1.37 3.92 2.68
C TYR A 77 -0.98 2.95 3.79
N LYS A 78 -1.50 3.17 5.00
CA LYS A 78 -1.30 2.26 6.13
C LYS A 78 -1.87 0.87 5.84
N ARG A 79 -3.11 0.82 5.34
CA ARG A 79 -3.77 -0.43 4.93
C ARG A 79 -3.03 -1.13 3.78
N GLN A 80 -2.54 -0.37 2.81
CA GLN A 80 -1.72 -0.91 1.71
C GLN A 80 -0.45 -1.59 2.24
N MET A 81 0.28 -0.93 3.14
CA MET A 81 1.46 -1.50 3.80
C MET A 81 1.12 -2.80 4.55
N GLU A 82 0.02 -2.82 5.31
CA GLU A 82 -0.42 -3.99 6.08
C GLU A 82 -0.81 -5.18 5.19
N ILE A 83 -1.50 -4.93 4.08
CA ILE A 83 -1.83 -5.98 3.10
C ILE A 83 -0.56 -6.57 2.47
N TYR A 84 0.44 -5.74 2.15
CA TYR A 84 1.72 -6.25 1.64
C TYR A 84 2.46 -7.07 2.70
N GLN A 85 2.52 -6.61 3.95
CA GLN A 85 3.12 -7.38 5.03
C GLN A 85 2.42 -8.75 5.18
N TRP A 86 1.08 -8.76 5.15
CA TRP A 86 0.29 -9.99 5.18
C TRP A 86 0.60 -10.91 4.01
N LEU A 87 0.64 -10.40 2.77
CA LEU A 87 0.95 -11.20 1.58
C LEU A 87 2.33 -11.87 1.66
N PHE A 88 3.35 -11.14 2.10
CA PHE A 88 4.69 -11.70 2.26
C PHE A 88 4.75 -12.73 3.40
N ARG A 89 4.06 -12.49 4.53
CA ARG A 89 3.94 -13.49 5.61
C ARG A 89 3.24 -14.75 5.15
N LYS A 90 2.17 -14.63 4.37
CA LYS A 90 1.46 -15.76 3.76
C LYS A 90 2.29 -16.55 2.77
N ASN A 91 3.31 -15.92 2.18
CA ASN A 91 4.30 -16.56 1.33
C ASN A 91 5.50 -17.15 2.13
N GLY A 92 5.42 -17.19 3.46
CA GLY A 92 6.39 -17.87 4.33
C GLY A 92 7.62 -17.05 4.70
N PHE A 93 7.65 -15.76 4.35
CA PHE A 93 8.76 -14.87 4.74
C PHE A 93 8.58 -14.36 6.16
N GLN A 94 9.71 -14.14 6.86
CA GLN A 94 9.73 -13.36 8.10
C GLN A 94 9.67 -11.89 7.73
N VAL A 95 8.64 -11.17 8.20
CA VAL A 95 8.38 -9.78 7.81
C VAL A 95 8.20 -8.93 9.06
N SER A 96 9.01 -7.88 9.14
CA SER A 96 8.96 -6.90 10.22
C SER A 96 7.58 -6.22 10.27
N SER A 97 7.06 -5.97 11.48
CA SER A 97 5.89 -5.11 11.63
C SER A 97 6.20 -3.67 11.24
N THR A 98 7.45 -3.23 11.35
CA THR A 98 7.86 -1.91 10.86
C THR A 98 8.10 -1.93 9.36
N GLY A 99 7.27 -1.20 8.61
CA GLY A 99 7.54 -0.79 7.23
C GLY A 99 8.04 0.65 7.16
N TYR A 100 8.50 1.07 5.98
CA TYR A 100 8.91 2.45 5.75
C TYR A 100 8.22 3.06 4.54
N PHE A 101 7.81 4.32 4.69
CA PHE A 101 7.43 5.17 3.58
C PHE A 101 8.62 6.04 3.20
N VAL A 102 9.15 5.87 1.99
CA VAL A 102 10.16 6.75 1.42
C VAL A 102 9.44 7.85 0.67
N TYR A 103 9.33 9.01 1.31
CA TYR A 103 8.60 10.14 0.79
C TYR A 103 9.51 11.15 0.12
N CYS A 104 9.27 11.39 -1.16
CA CYS A 104 9.92 12.40 -1.97
C CYS A 104 9.01 13.63 -2.06
N ASN A 105 9.39 14.74 -1.44
CA ASN A 105 8.65 16.00 -1.54
C ASN A 105 9.38 16.97 -2.46
N GLY A 106 8.75 17.36 -3.56
CA GLY A 106 9.23 18.40 -4.46
C GLY A 106 9.19 19.76 -3.79
N ASP A 107 10.31 20.47 -3.84
CA ASP A 107 10.45 21.82 -3.31
C ASP A 107 9.96 22.84 -4.35
N THR A 108 8.82 23.46 -4.06
CA THR A 108 8.17 24.46 -4.93
C THR A 108 8.64 25.88 -4.66
N ASP A 109 9.40 26.11 -3.59
CA ASP A 109 9.80 27.44 -3.12
C ASP A 109 11.21 27.82 -3.63
N LYS A 110 11.51 27.42 -4.88
CA LYS A 110 12.73 27.86 -5.57
C LYS A 110 12.46 29.13 -6.35
N GLU A 111 13.44 30.03 -6.33
CA GLU A 111 13.38 31.31 -7.05
C GLU A 111 13.09 31.15 -8.55
N ALA A 112 13.52 30.04 -9.16
CA ALA A 112 13.24 29.69 -10.55
C ALA A 112 13.21 28.17 -10.76
N PHE A 113 12.48 27.72 -11.79
CA PHE A 113 12.43 26.31 -12.19
C PHE A 113 13.72 25.84 -12.88
N ASP A 114 14.34 26.66 -13.74
CA ASP A 114 15.63 26.42 -14.43
C ASP A 114 15.89 24.99 -14.95
N GLY A 115 14.83 24.23 -15.28
CA GLY A 115 14.92 22.83 -15.68
C GLY A 115 15.40 21.88 -14.56
N LYS A 116 15.33 22.30 -13.30
CA LYS A 116 15.74 21.57 -12.10
C LYS A 116 14.58 21.41 -11.13
N LEU A 117 14.31 20.18 -10.73
CA LEU A 117 13.44 19.88 -9.59
C LEU A 117 14.31 19.50 -8.40
N GLU A 118 14.08 20.15 -7.27
CA GLU A 118 14.73 19.83 -6.01
C GLU A 118 13.76 19.05 -5.11
N PHE A 119 14.30 18.10 -4.35
CA PHE A 119 13.50 17.21 -3.53
C PHE A 119 14.07 17.08 -2.13
N VAL A 120 13.18 16.98 -1.15
CA VAL A 120 13.49 16.56 0.21
C VAL A 120 13.00 15.13 0.39
N ILE A 121 13.91 14.22 0.73
CA ILE A 121 13.57 12.82 1.03
C ILE A 121 13.43 12.61 2.52
N LYS A 122 12.28 12.05 2.94
CA LYS A 122 12.04 11.57 4.30
C LYS A 122 11.76 10.07 4.31
N ILE A 123 12.23 9.40 5.34
CA ILE A 123 11.92 7.99 5.59
C ILE A 123 11.08 7.95 6.86
N ILE A 124 9.81 7.56 6.72
CA ILE A 124 8.83 7.60 7.80
C ILE A 124 8.57 6.15 8.23
N PRO A 125 8.91 5.76 9.48
CA PRO A 125 8.58 4.43 9.98
C PRO A 125 7.07 4.30 10.24
N TYR A 126 6.53 3.13 9.95
CA TYR A 126 5.16 2.77 10.30
C TYR A 126 5.13 1.34 10.86
N VAL A 127 4.59 1.17 12.07
CA VAL A 127 4.34 -0.14 12.66
C VAL A 127 2.96 -0.59 12.22
N GLY A 128 2.90 -1.53 11.27
CA GLY A 128 1.67 -2.09 10.74
C GLY A 128 1.10 -3.19 11.63
N ASP A 129 -0.22 -3.34 11.55
CA ASP A 129 -0.98 -4.45 12.11
C ASP A 129 -1.85 -5.06 11.01
N ASP A 130 -1.52 -6.28 10.59
CA ASP A 130 -2.25 -7.00 9.55
C ASP A 130 -3.28 -8.00 10.09
N SER A 131 -3.55 -8.00 11.40
CA SER A 131 -4.49 -8.94 12.03
C SER A 131 -5.92 -8.82 11.49
N TRP A 132 -6.28 -7.67 10.92
CA TRP A 132 -7.58 -7.41 10.31
C TRP A 132 -7.71 -7.97 8.89
N VAL A 133 -6.59 -8.15 8.17
CA VAL A 133 -6.58 -8.40 6.72
C VAL A 133 -7.28 -9.72 6.38
N GLU A 134 -6.96 -10.80 7.09
CA GLU A 134 -7.54 -12.13 6.83
C GLU A 134 -9.06 -12.12 6.92
N LYS A 135 -9.60 -11.57 8.02
CA LYS A 135 -11.04 -11.50 8.23
C LYS A 135 -11.70 -10.64 7.15
N THR A 136 -11.12 -9.48 6.83
CA THR A 136 -11.66 -8.63 5.78
C THR A 136 -11.66 -9.29 4.41
N VAL A 137 -10.63 -10.09 4.07
CA VAL A 137 -10.63 -10.87 2.84
C VAL A 137 -11.80 -11.87 2.82
N GLN A 138 -12.05 -12.58 3.92
CA GLN A 138 -13.18 -13.50 4.03
C GLN A 138 -14.53 -12.79 3.89
N ASP A 139 -14.72 -11.66 4.60
CA ASP A 139 -15.93 -10.85 4.54
C ASP A 139 -16.19 -10.33 3.11
N VAL A 140 -15.13 -9.93 2.38
CA VAL A 140 -15.22 -9.50 0.98
C VAL A 140 -15.64 -10.64 0.07
N ILE A 141 -15.09 -11.85 0.26
CA ILE A 141 -15.47 -13.03 -0.53
C ILE A 141 -16.92 -13.41 -0.28
N GLU A 142 -17.38 -13.38 0.97
CA GLU A 142 -18.79 -13.62 1.31
C GLU A 142 -19.70 -12.60 0.64
N CYS A 143 -19.36 -11.32 0.72
CA CYS A 143 -20.10 -10.24 0.06
C CYS A 143 -20.18 -10.45 -1.46
N LEU A 144 -19.08 -10.83 -2.11
CA LEU A 144 -19.03 -11.08 -3.55
C LEU A 144 -19.88 -12.27 -4.00
N LYS A 145 -20.08 -13.27 -3.13
CA LYS A 145 -20.90 -14.46 -3.40
C LYS A 145 -22.37 -14.29 -3.06
N SER A 146 -22.73 -13.22 -2.36
CA SER A 146 -24.11 -12.97 -1.93
C SER A 146 -25.01 -12.68 -3.13
N ASP A 147 -26.20 -13.29 -3.15
CA ASP A 147 -27.27 -12.92 -4.09
C ASP A 147 -27.91 -11.57 -3.75
N ASN A 148 -27.66 -11.06 -2.53
CA ASN A 148 -28.14 -9.76 -2.07
C ASN A 148 -27.04 -8.71 -2.18
N LEU A 149 -27.37 -7.58 -2.78
CA LEU A 149 -26.49 -6.42 -2.81
C LEU A 149 -26.29 -5.86 -1.39
N PRO A 150 -25.07 -5.43 -1.03
CA PRO A 150 -24.84 -4.76 0.25
C PRO A 150 -25.59 -3.42 0.28
N GLU A 151 -25.95 -2.99 1.49
CA GLU A 151 -26.56 -1.68 1.69
C GLU A 151 -25.61 -0.55 1.26
N PRO A 152 -26.13 0.55 0.70
CA PRO A 152 -25.31 1.68 0.31
C PRO A 152 -24.64 2.30 1.55
N GLY A 153 -23.35 2.62 1.43
CA GLY A 153 -22.64 3.36 2.48
C GLY A 153 -23.14 4.80 2.57
N GLU A 154 -23.24 5.32 3.80
CA GLU A 154 -23.74 6.68 4.09
C GLU A 154 -22.98 7.76 3.30
N ASP A 155 -21.66 7.60 3.18
CA ASP A 155 -20.76 8.53 2.49
C ASP A 155 -20.24 8.03 1.13
N CYS A 156 -20.90 7.04 0.52
CA CYS A 156 -20.45 6.51 -0.76
C CYS A 156 -20.90 7.40 -1.94
N ASP A 157 -19.96 8.15 -2.53
CA ASP A 157 -20.23 8.98 -3.71
C ASP A 157 -20.74 8.18 -4.92
N PHE A 158 -20.31 6.93 -5.08
CA PHE A 158 -20.81 6.04 -6.12
C PHE A 158 -22.27 5.63 -5.88
N CYS A 159 -22.67 5.39 -4.63
CA CYS A 159 -24.07 5.12 -4.28
C CYS A 159 -24.93 6.36 -4.53
N LYS A 160 -24.45 7.55 -4.12
CA LYS A 160 -25.12 8.84 -4.38
C LYS A 160 -25.29 9.07 -5.88
N TYR A 161 -24.24 8.84 -6.67
CA TYR A 161 -24.28 8.93 -8.13
C TYR A 161 -25.28 7.93 -8.73
N ARG A 162 -25.21 6.65 -8.36
CA ARG A 162 -26.11 5.60 -8.86
C ARG A 162 -27.58 5.92 -8.56
N HIS A 163 -27.86 6.45 -7.37
CA HIS A 163 -29.20 6.89 -6.98
C HIS A 163 -29.65 8.09 -7.84
N ALA A 164 -28.78 9.09 -8.02
CA ALA A 164 -29.10 10.28 -8.81
C ALA A 164 -29.39 9.95 -10.28
N VAL A 165 -28.67 9.01 -10.90
CA VAL A 165 -28.86 8.66 -12.31
C VAL A 165 -30.04 7.70 -12.55
N LYS A 166 -30.50 6.98 -11.52
CA LYS A 166 -31.58 6.00 -11.61
C LYS A 166 -32.88 6.59 -12.20
N GLN A 167 -33.16 7.87 -11.94
CA GLN A 167 -34.34 8.56 -12.47
C GLN A 167 -34.32 8.76 -14.01
N PHE A 168 -33.17 8.58 -14.66
CA PHE A 168 -32.98 8.77 -16.10
C PHE A 168 -32.80 7.45 -16.87
N GLU A 169 -32.72 6.33 -16.16
CA GLU A 169 -32.63 5.00 -16.77
C GLU A 169 -34.01 4.56 -17.29
N LYS A 170 -34.05 3.93 -18.47
CA LYS A 170 -35.27 3.43 -19.11
C LYS A 170 -35.63 2.02 -18.65
#